data_AF-A0A3B4AE47-F1
#
_entry.id   AF-A0A3B4AE47-F1
#
_cell.length_a   1.000
_cell.length_b   1.000
_cell.length_c   1.000
_cell.angle_alpha   90.00
_cell.angle_beta   90.00
_cell.angle_gamma   90.00
#
_symmetry.space_group_name_H-M   'P 1'
#
loop_
_entity.id
_entity.type
_entity.pdbx_description
1 polymer ?
#
loop_
_entity_poly.entity_id
_entity_poly.type
_entity_poly.pdbx_seq_one_letter_code
_entity_poly.pdbx_strand_id
1 'polypeptide(L)'
;MYQATLGLMKTPRCSLPDVSEAEGTAGRRRRSTLPPNKWNKRHLSWRVRTFPKDSAGLLGRDTVRALMYYALKVWSDIAPLNFHEVAGSDADIQIDFTKADHNDGYPFDGPGGTVAHAFFPGERFTAGDTHFDDDEAWTFRSPDKGFQRGFTVYFAHIMLQAVDQGYFKLKVYLYFAALVSSESTL
;
A
#
# COMPACT_ATOMS: atom_id res chain seq x y z
N MET A 1 13.18 -11.47 -24.51
CA MET A 1 12.00 -11.10 -23.70
C MET A 1 10.96 -10.42 -24.60
N TYR A 2 9.67 -10.70 -24.40
CA TYR A 2 8.58 -10.16 -25.23
C TYR A 2 8.32 -8.67 -24.88
N GLN A 3 7.95 -7.83 -25.85
CA GLN A 3 7.70 -6.39 -25.61
C GLN A 3 6.62 -6.14 -24.54
N ALA A 4 5.57 -6.97 -24.50
CA ALA A 4 4.52 -6.90 -23.49
C ALA A 4 5.07 -7.13 -22.06
N THR A 5 6.03 -8.04 -21.90
CA THR A 5 6.68 -8.32 -20.60
C THR A 5 7.52 -7.13 -20.14
N LEU A 6 8.27 -6.51 -21.05
CA LEU A 6 9.07 -5.32 -20.74
C LEU A 6 8.20 -4.12 -20.39
N GLY A 7 7.03 -3.99 -21.01
CA GLY A 7 6.04 -2.97 -20.65
C GLY A 7 5.53 -3.15 -19.23
N LEU A 8 5.19 -4.39 -18.84
CA LEU A 8 4.70 -4.71 -17.49
C LEU A 8 5.78 -4.55 -16.42
N MET A 9 7.05 -4.90 -16.72
CA MET A 9 8.16 -4.73 -15.77
C MET A 9 8.49 -3.25 -15.48
N LYS A 10 8.07 -2.33 -16.36
CA LYS A 10 8.26 -0.88 -16.20
C LYS A 10 7.10 -0.17 -15.50
N THR A 11 6.03 -0.88 -15.16
CA THR A 11 4.91 -0.25 -14.44
C THR A 11 5.24 -0.11 -12.96
N PRO A 12 4.87 1.03 -12.32
CA PRO A 12 5.07 1.20 -10.89
C PRO A 12 4.43 0.07 -10.08
N ARG A 13 5.16 -0.47 -9.11
CA ARG A 13 4.77 -1.66 -8.34
C ARG A 13 5.21 -1.56 -6.88
N CYS A 14 4.72 -2.49 -6.06
CA CYS A 14 5.23 -2.70 -4.71
C CYS A 14 6.63 -3.34 -4.77
N SER A 15 7.55 -2.88 -3.90
CA SER A 15 8.93 -3.41 -3.82
C SER A 15 9.06 -4.74 -3.10
N LEU A 16 8.04 -5.17 -2.34
CA LEU A 16 8.12 -6.48 -1.69
C LEU A 16 8.15 -7.60 -2.74
N PRO A 17 8.99 -8.63 -2.55
CA PRO A 17 9.06 -9.78 -3.45
C PRO A 17 7.70 -10.44 -3.66
N ASP A 18 7.39 -10.78 -4.91
CA ASP A 18 6.16 -11.52 -5.24
C ASP A 18 6.13 -12.92 -4.61
N VAL A 19 7.32 -13.48 -4.31
CA VAL A 19 7.55 -14.78 -3.67
C VAL A 19 8.43 -14.61 -2.43
N SER A 20 8.03 -15.19 -1.30
CA SER A 20 8.84 -15.13 -0.08
C SER A 20 10.10 -16.00 -0.22
N GLU A 21 11.21 -15.62 0.42
CA GLU A 21 12.47 -16.40 0.39
C GLU A 21 12.31 -17.88 0.80
N ALA A 22 11.28 -18.18 1.59
CA ALA A 22 10.92 -19.54 1.98
C ALA A 22 10.50 -20.44 0.80
N GLU A 23 10.15 -19.88 -0.35
CA GLU A 23 9.77 -20.62 -1.56
C GLU A 23 10.97 -20.89 -2.51
N GLY A 24 12.09 -20.19 -2.33
CA GLY A 24 13.24 -20.24 -3.24
C GLY A 24 14.29 -21.31 -2.93
N THR A 25 14.27 -21.91 -1.74
CA THR A 25 15.28 -22.91 -1.33
C THR A 25 14.65 -24.26 -0.95
N ALA A 26 15.01 -25.26 -1.77
CA ALA A 26 14.86 -26.70 -1.55
C ALA A 26 13.46 -27.35 -1.74
N GLY A 27 13.49 -28.51 -2.41
CA GLY A 27 12.36 -29.25 -2.92
C GLY A 27 11.23 -29.56 -1.94
N ARG A 28 10.03 -29.76 -2.50
CA ARG A 28 8.78 -30.31 -1.93
C ARG A 28 8.81 -30.50 -0.41
N ARG A 29 8.91 -29.40 0.34
CA ARG A 29 8.73 -29.42 1.79
C ARG A 29 7.27 -29.12 2.09
N ARG A 30 6.70 -29.94 2.97
CA ARG A 30 5.30 -29.85 3.44
C ARG A 30 4.94 -28.39 3.67
N ARG A 31 3.76 -27.96 3.17
CA ARG A 31 3.11 -26.67 3.45
C ARG A 31 3.23 -26.40 4.96
N SER A 32 4.29 -25.74 5.37
CA SER A 32 4.42 -25.23 6.72
C SER A 32 3.38 -24.13 6.76
N THR A 33 2.26 -24.40 7.42
CA THR A 33 1.23 -23.42 7.70
C THR A 33 1.84 -22.42 8.67
N LEU A 34 2.64 -21.49 8.15
CA LEU A 34 2.96 -20.26 8.85
C LEU A 34 1.62 -19.72 9.37
N PRO A 35 1.53 -19.35 10.66
CA PRO A 35 0.30 -18.76 11.17
C PRO A 35 -0.06 -17.61 10.22
N PRO A 36 -1.33 -17.52 9.80
CA PRO A 36 -1.71 -16.55 8.79
C PRO A 36 -1.38 -15.17 9.33
N ASN A 37 -0.60 -14.39 8.58
CA ASN A 37 -0.27 -13.01 8.93
C ASN A 37 -1.57 -12.19 8.94
N LYS A 38 -2.23 -12.14 10.10
CA LYS A 38 -3.56 -11.61 10.29
C LYS A 38 -3.61 -10.85 11.59
N TRP A 39 -4.36 -9.76 11.58
CA TRP A 39 -4.74 -9.07 12.80
C TRP A 39 -5.55 -10.01 13.72
N ASN A 40 -5.11 -10.15 14.97
CA ASN A 40 -5.83 -10.86 16.03
C ASN A 40 -6.96 -10.01 16.66
N LYS A 41 -7.15 -8.79 16.17
CA LYS A 41 -8.16 -7.84 16.61
C LYS A 41 -8.88 -7.22 15.41
N ARG A 42 -10.08 -6.69 15.67
CA ARG A 42 -10.94 -6.09 14.64
C ARG A 42 -10.85 -4.58 14.59
N HIS A 43 -10.54 -3.93 15.71
CA HIS A 43 -10.40 -2.48 15.79
C HIS A 43 -8.93 -2.13 15.67
N LEU A 44 -8.57 -1.59 14.51
CA LEU A 44 -7.21 -1.20 14.14
C LEU A 44 -7.10 0.31 14.23
N SER A 45 -6.06 0.77 14.93
CA SER A 45 -5.66 2.16 15.01
C SER A 45 -4.71 2.48 13.86
N TRP A 46 -4.83 3.66 13.27
CA TRP A 46 -3.91 4.10 12.22
C TRP A 46 -3.51 5.55 12.42
N ARG A 47 -2.35 5.94 11.88
CA ARG A 47 -1.91 7.33 11.86
C ARG A 47 -0.98 7.62 10.70
N VAL A 48 -1.00 8.87 10.24
CA VAL A 48 0.01 9.41 9.32
C VAL A 48 1.11 10.07 10.14
N ARG A 49 2.31 9.48 10.13
CA ARG A 49 3.47 9.95 10.90
C ARG A 49 4.21 11.05 10.16
N THR A 50 4.57 10.80 8.90
CA THR A 50 5.19 11.78 8.00
C THR A 50 4.25 12.06 6.83
N PHE A 51 4.46 13.18 6.15
CA PHE A 51 3.61 13.66 5.05
C PHE A 51 4.49 13.92 3.83
N PRO A 52 3.94 13.85 2.60
CA PRO A 52 4.74 13.98 1.39
C PRO A 52 5.32 15.39 1.32
N LYS A 53 6.64 15.52 1.46
CA LYS A 53 7.30 16.83 1.53
C LYS A 53 7.47 17.43 0.15
N ASP A 54 7.87 16.62 -0.82
CA ASP A 54 8.12 17.06 -2.20
C ASP A 54 6.83 17.42 -2.92
N SER A 55 5.71 16.82 -2.49
CA SER A 55 4.37 17.11 -3.00
C SER A 55 3.55 18.02 -2.07
N ALA A 56 4.14 18.64 -1.05
CA ALA A 56 3.40 19.43 -0.06
C ALA A 56 2.62 20.61 -0.66
N GLY A 57 3.08 21.16 -1.80
CA GLY A 57 2.37 22.21 -2.54
C GLY A 57 1.15 21.71 -3.33
N LEU A 58 1.05 20.40 -3.57
CA LEU A 58 -0.02 19.76 -4.35
C LEU A 58 -0.96 18.94 -3.47
N LEU A 59 -0.47 18.42 -2.34
CA LEU A 59 -1.21 17.52 -1.47
C LEU A 59 -1.10 17.97 -0.01
N GLY A 60 -2.12 18.68 0.46
CA GLY A 60 -2.22 19.13 1.85
C GLY A 60 -2.41 17.96 2.83
N ARG A 61 -1.98 18.16 4.08
CA ARG A 61 -2.03 17.14 5.15
C ARG A 61 -3.44 16.59 5.39
N ASP A 62 -4.45 17.46 5.35
CA ASP A 62 -5.85 17.04 5.56
C ASP A 62 -6.37 16.22 4.38
N THR A 63 -5.94 16.55 3.16
CA THR A 63 -6.21 15.74 1.98
C THR A 63 -5.58 14.35 2.11
N VAL A 64 -4.32 14.26 2.54
CA VAL A 64 -3.65 12.97 2.79
C VAL A 64 -4.45 12.14 3.80
N ARG A 65 -4.81 12.72 4.96
CA ARG A 65 -5.61 12.03 5.98
C ARG A 65 -6.95 11.55 5.45
N ALA A 66 -7.65 12.40 4.71
CA ALA A 66 -8.93 12.05 4.10
C ALA A 66 -8.78 10.88 3.12
N LEU A 67 -7.73 10.87 2.29
CA LEU A 67 -7.46 9.78 1.35
C LEU A 67 -7.15 8.47 2.08
N MET A 68 -6.35 8.53 3.15
CA MET A 68 -6.04 7.36 3.99
C MET A 68 -7.31 6.81 4.63
N TYR A 69 -8.15 7.69 5.17
CA TYR A 69 -9.44 7.32 5.73
C TYR A 69 -10.33 6.61 4.70
N TYR A 70 -10.54 7.18 3.51
CA TYR A 70 -11.42 6.59 2.50
C TYR A 70 -10.92 5.25 2.00
N ALA A 71 -9.62 5.09 1.82
CA ALA A 71 -9.06 3.82 1.41
C ALA A 71 -9.19 2.74 2.50
N LEU A 72 -8.91 3.06 3.76
CA LEU A 72 -9.19 2.16 4.89
C LEU A 72 -10.69 1.88 5.05
N LYS A 73 -11.55 2.84 4.71
CA LYS A 73 -13.00 2.66 4.70
C LYS A 73 -13.42 1.59 3.69
N VAL A 74 -12.86 1.58 2.48
CA VAL A 74 -13.12 0.51 1.49
C VAL A 74 -12.80 -0.86 2.07
N TRP A 75 -11.69 -0.97 2.81
CA TRP A 75 -11.34 -2.22 3.51
C TRP A 75 -12.34 -2.60 4.59
N SER A 76 -12.82 -1.64 5.39
CA SER A 76 -13.84 -1.90 6.43
C SER A 76 -15.20 -2.36 5.86
N ASP A 77 -15.52 -2.03 4.61
CA ASP A 77 -16.78 -2.45 3.97
C ASP A 77 -16.77 -3.91 3.52
N ILE A 78 -15.59 -4.47 3.25
CA ILE A 78 -15.44 -5.82 2.67
C ILE A 78 -14.79 -6.82 3.63
N ALA A 79 -14.15 -6.33 4.69
CA ALA A 79 -13.52 -7.13 5.74
C ALA A 79 -14.11 -6.72 7.11
N PRO A 80 -14.21 -7.65 8.07
CA PRO A 80 -14.77 -7.36 9.38
C PRO A 80 -13.72 -6.70 10.31
N LEU A 81 -13.15 -5.59 9.81
CA LEU A 81 -12.15 -4.73 10.42
C LEU A 81 -12.70 -3.29 10.49
N ASN A 82 -12.40 -2.58 11.57
CA ASN A 82 -12.77 -1.19 11.79
C ASN A 82 -11.50 -0.38 11.99
N PHE A 83 -11.39 0.76 11.31
CA PHE A 83 -10.23 1.63 11.37
C PHE A 83 -10.57 2.94 12.07
N HIS A 84 -9.68 3.43 12.93
CA HIS A 84 -9.83 4.73 13.58
C HIS A 84 -8.48 5.45 13.65
N GLU A 85 -8.48 6.74 13.31
CA GLU A 85 -7.26 7.56 13.36
C GLU A 85 -6.92 7.89 14.81
N VAL A 86 -5.63 7.85 15.16
CA VAL A 86 -5.12 8.23 16.48
C VAL A 86 -4.05 9.32 16.38
N ALA A 87 -4.02 10.21 17.37
CA ALA A 87 -3.02 11.28 17.45
C ALA A 87 -1.75 10.88 18.24
N GLY A 88 -1.78 9.75 18.97
CA GLY A 88 -0.70 9.28 19.84
C GLY A 88 0.51 8.70 19.09
N SER A 89 1.53 8.25 19.84
CA SER A 89 2.76 7.69 19.28
C SER A 89 2.54 6.32 18.63
N ASP A 90 1.67 5.50 19.21
CA ASP A 90 1.56 4.08 18.87
C ASP A 90 0.24 3.81 18.15
N ALA A 91 0.33 3.26 16.94
CA ALA A 91 -0.80 2.82 16.14
C ALA A 91 -0.49 1.45 15.53
N ASP A 92 -1.52 0.69 15.17
CA ASP A 92 -1.36 -0.61 14.52
C ASP A 92 -0.84 -0.50 13.09
N ILE A 93 -1.21 0.59 12.42
CA ILE A 93 -0.82 0.89 11.06
C ILE A 93 -0.19 2.28 11.08
N GLN A 94 1.13 2.34 10.94
CA GLN A 94 1.83 3.60 10.77
C GLN A 94 2.06 3.85 9.28
N ILE A 95 1.73 5.07 8.86
CA ILE A 95 1.86 5.50 7.48
C ILE A 95 2.95 6.55 7.41
N ASP A 96 3.98 6.28 6.60
CA ASP A 96 5.11 7.17 6.39
C ASP A 96 5.36 7.45 4.91
N PHE A 97 5.84 8.65 4.64
CA PHE A 97 6.49 9.07 3.42
C PHE A 97 7.99 9.17 3.71
N THR A 98 8.77 8.33 3.04
CA THR A 98 10.22 8.17 3.22
C THR A 98 10.92 8.11 1.87
N LYS A 99 12.25 8.19 1.85
CA LYS A 99 13.06 8.17 0.63
C LYS A 99 14.20 7.20 0.77
N ALA A 100 14.64 6.62 -0.34
CA ALA A 100 15.82 5.76 -0.41
C ALA A 100 15.86 4.75 0.75
N ASP A 101 17.01 4.58 1.41
CA ASP A 101 17.12 3.78 2.62
C ASP A 101 16.44 4.45 3.81
N HIS A 102 15.48 3.74 4.40
CA HIS A 102 14.68 4.16 5.54
C HIS A 102 14.59 3.07 6.63
N ASN A 103 15.66 2.28 6.77
CA ASN A 103 15.94 1.42 7.91
C ASN A 103 15.01 0.21 8.13
N ASP A 104 14.30 -0.23 7.09
CA ASP A 104 13.48 -1.45 7.11
C ASP A 104 13.99 -2.56 6.19
N GLY A 105 15.08 -2.31 5.47
CA GLY A 105 15.71 -3.25 4.53
C GLY A 105 15.12 -3.24 3.12
N TYR A 106 14.16 -2.36 2.82
CA TYR A 106 13.51 -2.24 1.51
C TYR A 106 13.61 -0.80 0.97
N PRO A 107 14.80 -0.34 0.57
CA PRO A 107 14.99 1.04 0.13
C PRO A 107 14.18 1.37 -1.13
N PHE A 108 13.71 2.61 -1.23
CA PHE A 108 13.10 3.13 -2.46
C PHE A 108 14.16 3.46 -3.52
N ASP A 109 13.73 3.44 -4.78
CA ASP A 109 14.57 3.61 -5.98
C ASP A 109 14.41 4.97 -6.66
N GLY A 110 13.57 5.85 -6.10
CA GLY A 110 13.28 7.16 -6.65
C GLY A 110 12.19 7.12 -7.74
N PRO A 111 12.04 8.20 -8.52
CA PRO A 111 10.83 8.41 -9.32
C PRO A 111 10.55 7.34 -10.39
N GLY A 112 9.30 6.89 -10.45
CA GLY A 112 8.75 6.04 -11.52
C GLY A 112 8.95 4.53 -11.33
N GLY A 113 9.56 4.11 -10.22
CA GLY A 113 9.84 2.72 -9.88
C GLY A 113 8.92 2.17 -8.81
N THR A 114 9.48 1.95 -7.62
CA THR A 114 8.76 1.52 -6.42
C THR A 114 8.08 2.72 -5.78
N VAL A 115 6.75 2.74 -5.85
CA VAL A 115 5.97 3.85 -5.30
C VAL A 115 5.66 3.72 -3.80
N ALA A 116 5.65 2.49 -3.27
CA ALA A 116 5.37 2.21 -1.86
C ALA A 116 5.60 0.72 -1.53
N HIS A 117 5.58 0.38 -0.25
CA HIS A 117 5.40 -0.98 0.24
C HIS A 117 4.59 -1.01 1.54
N ALA A 118 4.12 -2.19 1.92
CA ALA A 118 3.41 -2.40 3.18
C ALA A 118 3.76 -3.75 3.79
N PHE A 119 3.89 -3.80 5.11
CA PHE A 119 4.25 -5.01 5.84
C PHE A 119 3.02 -5.73 6.35
N PHE A 120 3.06 -7.06 6.30
CA PHE A 120 2.00 -7.88 6.85
C PHE A 120 1.82 -7.70 8.38
N PRO A 121 0.62 -7.98 8.92
CA PRO A 121 0.41 -8.05 10.36
C PRO A 121 1.31 -9.10 11.00
N GLY A 122 1.82 -8.81 12.21
CA GLY A 122 2.78 -9.69 12.89
C GLY A 122 3.42 -9.04 14.12
N GLU A 123 4.53 -9.63 14.58
CA GLU A 123 5.23 -9.21 15.82
C GLU A 123 6.48 -8.35 15.56
N ARG A 124 6.83 -8.13 14.28
CA ARG A 124 7.98 -7.30 13.92
C ARG A 124 7.67 -5.82 14.17
N PHE A 125 8.72 -5.01 14.35
CA PHE A 125 8.55 -3.58 14.63
C PHE A 125 7.90 -2.79 13.47
N THR A 126 8.03 -3.26 12.22
CA THR A 126 7.35 -2.70 11.04
C THR A 126 6.01 -3.36 10.73
N ALA A 127 5.54 -4.30 11.54
CA ALA A 127 4.37 -5.09 11.19
C ALA A 127 3.10 -4.22 11.07
N GLY A 128 2.44 -4.29 9.93
CA GLY A 128 1.28 -3.44 9.62
C GLY A 128 1.62 -2.06 9.07
N ASP A 129 2.88 -1.63 9.13
CA ASP A 129 3.31 -0.32 8.65
C ASP A 129 3.26 -0.26 7.12
N THR A 130 3.04 0.94 6.59
CA THR A 130 3.00 1.24 5.16
C THR A 130 3.84 2.45 4.86
N HIS A 131 4.79 2.32 3.92
CA HIS A 131 5.68 3.38 3.51
C HIS A 131 5.47 3.75 2.06
N PHE A 132 5.45 5.05 1.77
CA PHE A 132 5.31 5.65 0.45
C PHE A 132 6.62 6.33 0.06
N ASP A 133 7.02 6.20 -1.19
CA ASP A 133 8.20 6.90 -1.70
C ASP A 133 7.89 8.40 -1.84
N ASP A 134 8.56 9.24 -1.05
CA ASP A 134 8.42 10.70 -1.08
C ASP A 134 9.14 11.33 -2.28
N ASP A 135 9.92 10.57 -3.05
CA ASP A 135 10.43 11.02 -4.36
C ASP A 135 9.36 10.95 -5.48
N GLU A 136 8.21 10.33 -5.22
CA GLU A 136 7.09 10.29 -6.16
C GLU A 136 6.24 11.57 -6.14
N ALA A 137 5.72 11.95 -7.31
CA ALA A 137 4.88 13.13 -7.47
C ALA A 137 3.42 12.84 -7.07
N TRP A 138 3.15 12.80 -5.77
CA TRP A 138 1.83 12.54 -5.21
C TRP A 138 0.83 13.68 -5.49
N THR A 139 -0.28 13.36 -6.17
CA THR A 139 -1.34 14.33 -6.47
C THR A 139 -2.74 13.74 -6.26
N PHE A 140 -3.69 14.62 -5.94
CA PHE A 140 -5.11 14.27 -5.85
C PHE A 140 -5.92 15.24 -6.72
N ARG A 141 -6.50 14.71 -7.82
CA ARG A 141 -7.27 15.45 -8.83
C ARG A 141 -6.47 16.61 -9.48
N SER A 142 -5.67 16.30 -10.51
CA SER A 142 -5.04 17.33 -11.35
C SER A 142 -5.86 17.50 -12.65
N PRO A 143 -6.41 18.69 -12.95
CA PRO A 143 -7.14 18.95 -14.19
C PRO A 143 -6.23 18.98 -15.43
N ASP A 144 -4.95 19.31 -15.25
CA ASP A 144 -4.07 19.75 -16.33
C ASP A 144 -3.06 18.69 -16.81
N LYS A 145 -3.02 17.52 -16.16
CA LYS A 145 -2.12 16.42 -16.54
C LYS A 145 -2.93 15.13 -16.65
N GLY A 146 -3.26 14.77 -17.89
CA GLY A 146 -4.03 13.56 -18.21
C GLY A 146 -3.55 12.33 -17.44
N PHE A 147 -4.51 11.50 -16.98
CA PHE A 147 -4.37 10.23 -16.26
C PHE A 147 -2.99 9.95 -15.64
N GLN A 148 -2.53 10.82 -14.74
CA GLN A 148 -1.54 10.44 -13.75
C GLN A 148 -2.31 9.60 -12.73
N ARG A 149 -2.09 8.29 -12.72
CA ARG A 149 -2.77 7.32 -11.84
C ARG A 149 -2.77 7.86 -10.41
N GLY A 150 -3.93 8.35 -9.96
CA GLY A 150 -4.04 9.15 -8.75
C GLY A 150 -3.61 8.37 -7.52
N PHE A 151 -3.11 9.11 -6.53
CA PHE A 151 -2.72 8.65 -5.19
C PHE A 151 -3.64 7.54 -4.63
N THR A 152 -4.95 7.65 -4.84
CA THR A 152 -5.97 6.69 -4.37
C THR A 152 -5.81 5.27 -4.91
N VAL A 153 -5.44 5.10 -6.18
CA VAL A 153 -5.38 3.78 -6.84
C VAL A 153 -4.18 2.99 -6.35
N TYR A 154 -3.03 3.65 -6.21
CA TYR A 154 -1.83 3.03 -5.64
C TYR A 154 -2.03 2.72 -4.16
N PHE A 155 -2.55 3.69 -3.39
CA PHE A 155 -2.74 3.54 -1.96
C PHE A 155 -3.60 2.31 -1.62
N ALA A 156 -4.73 2.15 -2.28
CA ALA A 156 -5.61 1.00 -2.12
C ALA A 156 -4.93 -0.36 -2.37
N HIS A 157 -4.14 -0.44 -3.44
CA HIS A 157 -3.45 -1.67 -3.81
C HIS A 157 -2.34 -2.02 -2.81
N ILE A 158 -1.60 -1.01 -2.35
CA ILE A 158 -0.49 -1.16 -1.40
C ILE A 158 -1.00 -1.60 -0.03
N MET A 159 -2.12 -1.03 0.43
CA MET A 159 -2.74 -1.40 1.70
C MET A 159 -3.24 -2.85 1.77
N LEU A 160 -3.33 -3.56 0.63
CA LEU A 160 -3.65 -5.00 0.63
C LEU A 160 -2.69 -5.78 1.52
N GLN A 161 -1.40 -5.45 1.56
CA GLN A 161 -0.42 -6.20 2.36
C GLN A 161 -0.53 -5.89 3.86
N ALA A 162 -0.75 -4.62 4.24
CA ALA A 162 -0.95 -4.21 5.64
C ALA A 162 -2.27 -4.70 6.24
N VAL A 163 -3.28 -4.93 5.40
CA VAL A 163 -4.64 -5.31 5.82
C VAL A 163 -4.94 -6.78 5.48
N ASP A 164 -4.05 -7.50 4.79
CA ASP A 164 -4.36 -8.82 4.23
C ASP A 164 -4.82 -9.78 5.33
N GLN A 165 -5.98 -10.37 5.08
CA GLN A 165 -6.53 -11.45 5.89
C GLN A 165 -6.38 -12.81 5.18
N GLY A 166 -5.57 -12.91 4.14
CA GLY A 166 -5.27 -14.14 3.40
C GLY A 166 -6.42 -14.69 2.54
N TYR A 167 -7.54 -13.96 2.39
CA TYR A 167 -8.75 -14.44 1.70
C TYR A 167 -9.36 -13.45 0.68
N PHE A 168 -8.87 -12.21 0.56
CA PHE A 168 -9.61 -11.15 -0.12
C PHE A 168 -8.96 -10.60 -1.40
N LYS A 169 -7.82 -11.16 -1.84
CA LYS A 169 -7.06 -10.68 -3.01
C LYS A 169 -7.92 -10.45 -4.26
N LEU A 170 -8.90 -11.31 -4.53
CA LEU A 170 -9.72 -11.24 -5.75
C LEU A 170 -10.86 -10.21 -5.68
N LYS A 171 -11.55 -10.09 -4.54
CA LYS A 171 -12.68 -9.14 -4.37
C LYS A 171 -12.21 -7.69 -4.39
N VAL A 172 -11.06 -7.44 -3.79
CA VAL A 172 -10.40 -6.13 -3.75
C VAL A 172 -9.98 -5.71 -5.15
N TYR A 173 -9.27 -6.59 -5.87
CA TYR A 173 -8.83 -6.31 -7.23
C TYR A 173 -10.01 -5.98 -8.15
N LEU A 174 -11.13 -6.71 -8.03
CA LEU A 174 -12.34 -6.46 -8.82
C LEU A 174 -13.05 -5.15 -8.43
N TYR A 175 -13.11 -4.80 -7.15
CA TYR A 175 -13.70 -3.53 -6.70
C TYR A 175 -12.87 -2.33 -7.17
N PHE A 176 -11.54 -2.43 -7.11
CA PHE A 176 -10.65 -1.38 -7.61
C PHE A 176 -10.60 -1.30 -9.13
N ALA A 177 -10.61 -2.44 -9.84
CA ALA A 177 -10.76 -2.45 -11.29
C ALA A 177 -12.08 -1.78 -11.71
N ALA A 178 -13.17 -2.03 -10.98
CA ALA A 178 -14.46 -1.38 -11.21
C ALA A 178 -14.44 0.13 -10.94
N LEU A 179 -13.78 0.59 -9.87
CA LEU A 179 -13.62 2.03 -9.59
C LEU A 179 -12.81 2.74 -10.68
N VAL A 180 -11.67 2.17 -11.09
CA VAL A 180 -10.82 2.69 -12.16
C VAL A 180 -11.56 2.71 -13.52
N SER A 181 -12.41 1.70 -13.79
CA SER A 181 -13.25 1.66 -14.99
C SER A 181 -14.44 2.65 -14.93
N SER A 182 -14.98 2.94 -13.76
CA SER A 182 -16.11 3.88 -13.61
C SER A 182 -15.68 5.35 -13.74
N GLU A 183 -14.45 5.70 -13.36
CA GLU A 183 -13.91 7.06 -13.48
C GLU A 183 -13.30 7.37 -14.86
N SER A 184 -13.17 6.36 -15.74
CA SER A 184 -12.72 6.54 -17.13
C SER A 184 -13.86 6.78 -18.13
N THR A 185 -15.09 6.93 -17.64
CA THR A 185 -16.29 7.16 -18.48
C THR A 185 -16.94 8.54 -18.22
N LEU A 186 -16.25 9.46 -17.53
CA LEU A 186 -16.67 10.86 -17.35
C LEU A 186 -15.65 11.83 -17.96
#